data_AF-A0A2B4RNA7-F1
#
_entry.id   AF-A0A2B4RNA7-F1
#
_cell.length_a   1.000
_cell.length_b   1.000
_cell.length_c   1.000
_cell.angle_alpha   90.00
_cell.angle_beta   90.00
_cell.angle_gamma   90.00
#
_symmetry.space_group_name_H-M   'P 1'
#
loop_
_entity.id
_entity.type
_entity.pdbx_description
1 polymer ?
#
loop_
_entity_poly.entity_id
_entity_poly.type
_entity_poly.pdbx_seq_one_letter_code
_entity_poly.pdbx_strand_id
1 'polypeptide(L)'
;MVSETVVSGRWSDWEDWGECNAVCGDGEQERKRTCTDPSPSKEEARCSGPSKETRPCNKGPCHESESICPEGWVHYGNSCFLVIDIPIREWKAARRNCRKLGDLAKITSATQNQFLLNLLKKQVRFTSRGAWIGLQRRGSNTFYWTDDTPLTGYTAWKVGEPNNVFEKCVHLIGKNWRWDFTPRKWNDIYCIPPSWIHYEDVPVALCQKTPNGMEVLSRLR
;
A
#
# COMPACT_ATOMS: atom_id res chain seq x y z
N MET A 1 -4.24 9.09 -50.53
CA MET A 1 -4.09 8.46 -49.19
C MET A 1 -3.88 9.58 -48.19
N VAL A 2 -4.79 9.76 -47.23
CA VAL A 2 -4.63 10.78 -46.19
C VAL A 2 -3.68 10.21 -45.13
N SER A 3 -2.53 10.85 -44.93
CA SER A 3 -1.62 10.54 -43.83
C SER A 3 -2.25 11.05 -42.54
N GLU A 4 -2.91 10.19 -41.77
CA GLU A 4 -3.35 10.55 -40.41
C GLU A 4 -2.12 10.86 -39.54
N THR A 5 -1.98 12.12 -39.13
CA THR A 5 -0.93 12.53 -38.21
C THR A 5 -1.25 11.99 -36.81
N VAL A 6 -0.44 11.07 -36.30
CA VAL A 6 -0.55 10.56 -34.93
C VAL A 6 -0.17 11.68 -33.97
N VAL A 7 -1.16 12.20 -33.23
CA VAL A 7 -0.92 13.16 -32.13
C VAL A 7 -0.51 12.38 -30.90
N SER A 8 0.74 12.56 -30.47
CA SER A 8 1.26 12.05 -29.20
C SER A 8 0.67 12.83 -28.03
N GLY A 9 0.19 12.11 -27.02
CA GLY A 9 -0.35 12.71 -25.82
C GLY A 9 0.74 13.39 -25.00
N ARG A 10 0.45 14.59 -24.49
CA ARG A 10 1.31 15.25 -23.50
C ARG A 10 0.51 15.57 -22.23
N TRP A 11 1.21 15.45 -21.11
CA TRP A 11 0.67 15.75 -19.80
C TRP A 11 0.30 17.22 -19.71
N SER A 12 -0.88 17.51 -19.14
CA SER A 12 -1.19 18.83 -18.62
C SER A 12 -0.20 19.20 -17.52
N ASP A 13 -0.20 20.48 -17.16
CA ASP A 13 0.38 20.88 -15.89
C ASP A 13 -0.27 20.11 -14.74
N TRP A 14 0.51 19.95 -13.68
CA TRP A 14 -0.01 19.39 -12.44
C TRP A 14 -1.01 20.35 -11.82
N GLU A 15 -2.14 19.83 -11.36
CA GLU A 15 -3.02 20.55 -10.46
C GLU A 15 -2.27 20.95 -9.17
N ASP A 16 -2.80 21.95 -8.49
CA ASP A 16 -2.37 22.30 -7.15
C ASP A 16 -2.52 21.09 -6.21
N TRP A 17 -1.69 21.07 -5.16
CA TRP A 17 -1.80 20.04 -4.14
C TRP A 17 -3.12 20.17 -3.39
N GLY A 18 -3.88 19.07 -3.35
CA GLY A 18 -5.08 18.97 -2.54
C GLY A 18 -4.77 19.05 -1.04
N GLU A 19 -5.81 19.13 -0.22
CA GLU A 19 -5.65 19.18 1.24
C GLU A 19 -5.02 17.90 1.81
N CYS A 20 -4.39 18.04 2.98
CA CYS A 20 -3.84 16.90 3.70
C CYS A 20 -4.98 15.98 4.14
N ASN A 21 -4.88 14.69 3.80
CA ASN A 21 -5.93 13.74 4.17
C ASN A 21 -5.96 13.42 5.67
N ALA A 22 -4.92 13.77 6.43
CA ALA A 22 -4.91 13.61 7.87
C ALA A 22 -5.66 14.76 8.54
N VAL A 23 -6.42 14.43 9.59
CA VAL A 23 -6.99 15.42 10.53
C VAL A 23 -5.88 15.96 11.44
N CYS A 24 -5.07 15.05 11.97
CA CYS A 24 -3.91 15.29 12.81
C CYS A 24 -2.80 14.28 12.45
N GLY A 25 -1.58 14.54 12.88
CA GLY A 25 -0.45 13.64 12.68
C GLY A 25 0.02 13.58 11.23
N ASP A 26 0.57 12.42 10.88
CA ASP A 26 1.10 12.17 9.55
C ASP A 26 -0.02 11.80 8.56
N GLY A 27 0.03 12.42 7.38
CA GLY A 27 -0.87 12.13 6.28
C GLY A 27 -0.20 12.30 4.92
N GLU A 28 -1.03 12.41 3.91
CA GLU A 28 -0.61 12.68 2.54
C GLU A 28 -1.53 13.66 1.82
N GLN A 29 -0.92 14.44 0.93
CA GLN A 29 -1.59 15.27 -0.06
C GLN A 29 -1.42 14.63 -1.42
N GLU A 30 -2.38 14.91 -2.31
CA GLU A 30 -2.42 14.37 -3.66
C GLU A 30 -2.57 15.50 -4.67
N ARG A 31 -1.94 15.33 -5.82
CA ARG A 31 -2.21 16.13 -7.02
C ARG A 31 -2.36 15.22 -8.24
N LYS A 32 -3.07 15.72 -9.25
CA LYS A 32 -3.35 15.00 -10.49
C LYS A 32 -2.96 15.82 -11.70
N ARG A 33 -2.82 15.12 -12.83
CA ARG A 33 -2.64 15.70 -14.16
C ARG A 33 -3.34 14.80 -15.18
N THR A 34 -3.75 15.38 -16.28
CA THR A 34 -4.45 14.65 -17.35
C THR A 34 -3.59 14.58 -18.60
N CYS A 35 -3.70 13.49 -19.35
CA CYS A 35 -3.01 13.35 -20.63
C CYS A 35 -3.84 14.00 -21.75
N THR A 36 -3.98 15.33 -21.69
CA THR A 36 -4.93 16.06 -22.55
C THR A 36 -4.33 17.27 -23.26
N ASP A 37 -3.05 17.57 -23.07
CA ASP A 37 -2.41 18.77 -23.64
C ASP A 37 -1.19 18.44 -24.51
N PRO A 38 -1.36 17.92 -25.76
CA PRO A 38 -2.65 17.57 -26.39
C PRO A 38 -3.10 16.14 -26.04
N SER A 39 -4.37 15.84 -26.31
CA SER A 39 -4.92 14.49 -26.11
C SER A 39 -4.38 13.51 -27.16
N PRO A 40 -4.00 12.28 -26.77
CA PRO A 40 -3.46 11.30 -27.69
C PRO A 40 -4.54 10.80 -28.65
N SER A 41 -4.18 10.72 -29.94
CA SER A 41 -5.09 10.22 -30.99
C SER A 41 -5.27 8.70 -30.99
N LYS A 42 -4.34 7.97 -30.36
CA LYS A 42 -4.33 6.50 -30.25
C LYS A 42 -3.91 6.07 -28.86
N GLU A 43 -4.27 4.86 -28.46
CA GLU A 43 -3.96 4.32 -27.13
C GLU A 43 -2.44 4.21 -26.90
N GLU A 44 -1.70 3.80 -27.94
CA GLU A 44 -0.23 3.67 -27.92
C GLU A 44 0.49 5.02 -27.80
N ALA A 45 -0.23 6.11 -28.06
CA ALA A 45 0.28 7.47 -28.00
C ALA A 45 0.03 8.13 -26.62
N ARG A 46 -0.54 7.41 -25.65
CA ARG A 46 -0.80 7.92 -24.30
C ARG A 46 0.47 8.31 -23.56
N CYS A 47 0.30 9.27 -22.66
CA CYS A 47 1.38 9.81 -21.87
C CYS A 47 2.00 8.73 -20.97
N SER A 48 3.32 8.64 -21.02
CA SER A 48 4.08 7.75 -20.15
C SER A 48 4.25 8.36 -18.75
N GLY A 49 4.10 7.52 -17.71
CA GLY A 49 4.27 7.91 -16.31
C GLY A 49 2.94 8.04 -15.55
N PRO A 50 2.99 8.47 -14.27
CA PRO A 50 1.82 8.53 -13.42
C PRO A 50 0.95 9.76 -13.71
N SER A 51 -0.36 9.60 -13.67
CA SER A 51 -1.36 10.69 -13.71
C SER A 51 -1.65 11.29 -12.33
N LYS A 52 -1.11 10.70 -11.26
CA LYS A 52 -1.34 11.06 -9.86
C LYS A 52 -0.04 10.99 -9.08
N GLU A 53 0.17 11.96 -8.20
CA GLU A 53 1.33 12.03 -7.31
C GLU A 53 0.88 12.28 -5.87
N THR A 54 1.63 11.74 -4.91
CA THR A 54 1.37 11.88 -3.47
C THR A 54 2.60 12.40 -2.75
N ARG A 55 2.41 13.28 -1.77
CA ARG A 55 3.49 13.76 -0.88
C ARG A 55 3.07 13.69 0.58
N PRO A 56 4.01 13.56 1.53
CA PRO A 56 3.67 13.57 2.94
C PRO A 56 3.24 14.98 3.39
N CYS A 57 2.35 15.03 4.36
CA CYS A 57 1.99 16.22 5.11
C CYS A 57 1.91 15.88 6.60
N ASN A 58 2.06 16.87 7.46
CA ASN A 58 1.92 16.71 8.90
C ASN A 58 1.01 17.83 9.44
N LYS A 59 -0.01 17.45 10.22
CA LYS A 59 -1.04 18.35 10.79
C LYS A 59 -0.79 18.67 12.26
N GLY A 60 0.41 18.42 12.77
CA GLY A 60 0.74 18.50 14.19
C GLY A 60 0.44 17.19 14.93
N PRO A 61 0.71 17.11 16.24
CA PRO A 61 0.42 15.91 17.02
C PRO A 61 -1.09 15.64 17.09
N CYS A 62 -1.48 14.37 17.11
CA CYS A 62 -2.84 14.00 17.50
C CYS A 62 -2.95 14.10 19.02
N HIS A 63 -3.84 14.95 19.53
CA HIS A 63 -4.14 14.98 20.96
C HIS A 63 -4.86 13.68 21.38
N GLU A 64 -4.80 13.27 22.65
CA GLU A 64 -5.45 12.02 23.11
C GLU A 64 -6.97 12.02 22.88
N SER A 65 -7.61 13.19 23.01
CA SER A 65 -9.01 13.42 22.64
C SER A 65 -9.25 13.25 21.14
N GLU A 66 -8.25 13.53 20.31
CA GLU A 66 -8.22 13.43 18.85
C GLU A 66 -7.55 12.14 18.35
N SER A 67 -7.16 11.20 19.24
CA SER A 67 -6.62 9.91 18.82
C SER A 67 -7.76 9.10 18.22
N ILE A 68 -7.89 9.24 16.90
CA ILE A 68 -8.88 8.59 16.05
C ILE A 68 -8.65 7.06 15.97
N CYS A 69 -7.51 6.57 16.47
CA CYS A 69 -7.16 5.16 16.49
C CYS A 69 -7.23 4.56 17.89
N PRO A 70 -7.76 3.33 18.05
CA PRO A 70 -7.73 2.61 19.31
C PRO A 70 -6.31 2.31 19.78
N GLU A 71 -6.17 2.00 21.07
CA GLU A 71 -4.88 1.67 21.67
C GLU A 71 -4.13 0.57 20.89
N GLY A 72 -2.82 0.78 20.70
CA GLY A 72 -1.95 -0.10 19.91
C GLY A 72 -2.01 0.13 18.39
N TRP A 73 -2.97 0.91 17.87
CA TRP A 73 -3.03 1.29 16.46
C TRP A 73 -2.32 2.62 16.21
N VAL A 74 -1.65 2.73 15.06
CA VAL A 74 -0.95 3.95 14.64
C VAL A 74 -1.72 4.61 13.52
N HIS A 75 -2.02 5.90 13.70
CA HIS A 75 -2.72 6.73 12.73
C HIS A 75 -1.81 7.11 11.54
N TYR A 76 -2.35 7.02 10.33
CA TYR A 76 -1.75 7.60 9.13
C TYR A 76 -2.83 7.94 8.10
N GLY A 77 -2.89 9.20 7.68
CA GLY A 77 -3.92 9.71 6.79
C GLY A 77 -5.31 9.57 7.41
N ASN A 78 -6.19 8.77 6.79
CA ASN A 78 -7.54 8.47 7.28
C ASN A 78 -7.68 7.02 7.75
N SER A 79 -6.59 6.39 8.18
CA SER A 79 -6.58 4.97 8.52
C SER A 79 -5.73 4.71 9.76
N CYS A 80 -6.10 3.63 10.44
CA CYS A 80 -5.36 3.09 11.56
C CYS A 80 -4.65 1.81 11.11
N PHE A 81 -3.38 1.67 11.50
CA PHE A 81 -2.55 0.51 11.16
C PHE A 81 -2.03 -0.19 12.40
N LEU A 82 -1.91 -1.51 12.32
CA LEU A 82 -1.39 -2.36 13.39
C LEU A 82 -0.49 -3.44 12.79
N VAL A 83 0.61 -3.77 13.47
CA VAL A 83 1.40 -4.96 13.18
C VAL A 83 1.03 -6.04 14.19
N ILE A 84 0.64 -7.21 13.70
CA ILE A 84 0.57 -8.41 14.53
C ILE A 84 1.98 -9.00 14.55
N ASP A 85 2.77 -8.68 15.58
CA ASP A 85 4.21 -8.99 15.68
C ASP A 85 4.53 -10.46 16.00
N ILE A 86 3.84 -11.38 15.33
CA ILE A 86 3.99 -12.83 15.43
C ILE A 86 4.06 -13.37 13.99
N PRO A 87 5.08 -14.16 13.63
CA PRO A 87 5.14 -14.77 12.29
C PRO A 87 3.92 -15.62 11.97
N ILE A 88 3.28 -15.36 10.83
CA ILE A 88 2.08 -16.05 10.36
C ILE A 88 2.35 -16.67 9.00
N ARG A 89 2.49 -18.00 8.94
CA ARG A 89 2.88 -18.69 7.70
C ARG A 89 1.83 -18.55 6.60
N GLU A 90 0.56 -18.74 6.92
CA GLU A 90 -0.51 -18.70 5.91
C GLU A 90 -1.06 -17.28 5.74
N TRP A 91 -1.09 -16.75 4.53
CA TRP A 91 -1.70 -15.45 4.22
C TRP A 91 -3.17 -15.37 4.64
N LYS A 92 -3.94 -16.45 4.42
CA LYS A 92 -5.34 -16.51 4.88
C LYS A 92 -5.44 -16.47 6.41
N ALA A 93 -4.49 -17.06 7.15
CA ALA A 93 -4.44 -16.94 8.60
C ALA A 93 -4.14 -15.50 9.04
N ALA A 94 -3.20 -14.83 8.36
CA ALA A 94 -2.90 -13.42 8.59
C ALA A 94 -4.16 -12.55 8.39
N ARG A 95 -4.88 -12.79 7.29
CA ARG A 95 -6.17 -12.12 7.02
C ARG A 95 -7.22 -12.40 8.09
N ARG A 96 -7.40 -13.67 8.49
CA ARG A 96 -8.34 -14.04 9.57
C ARG A 96 -8.01 -13.31 10.88
N ASN A 97 -6.72 -13.16 11.19
CA ASN A 97 -6.28 -12.44 12.39
C ASN A 97 -6.59 -10.94 12.30
N CYS A 98 -6.30 -10.29 11.16
CA CYS A 98 -6.67 -8.89 10.97
C CYS A 98 -8.19 -8.68 10.97
N ARG A 99 -8.97 -9.59 10.40
CA ARG A 99 -10.45 -9.51 10.31
C ARG A 99 -11.18 -9.42 11.65
N LYS A 100 -10.54 -9.78 12.75
CA LYS A 100 -11.10 -9.58 14.09
C LYS A 100 -11.19 -8.10 14.48
N LEU A 101 -10.38 -7.24 13.85
CA LEU A 101 -10.21 -5.84 14.24
C LEU A 101 -10.14 -4.86 13.04
N GLY A 102 -10.14 -5.34 11.79
CA GLY A 102 -9.91 -4.59 10.54
C GLY A 102 -9.84 -5.53 9.32
N ASP A 103 -8.90 -5.33 8.40
CA ASP A 103 -8.49 -6.31 7.37
C ASP A 103 -6.97 -6.13 7.08
N LEU A 104 -6.37 -6.93 6.21
CA LEU A 104 -4.96 -6.72 5.80
C LEU A 104 -4.79 -5.38 5.09
N ALA A 105 -3.65 -4.73 5.32
CA ALA A 105 -3.37 -3.39 4.85
C ALA A 105 -3.34 -3.27 3.32
N LYS A 106 -3.98 -2.21 2.82
CA LYS A 106 -3.95 -1.77 1.43
C LYS A 106 -2.96 -0.62 1.29
N ILE A 107 -2.05 -0.73 0.32
CA ILE A 107 -0.98 0.24 0.11
C ILE A 107 -1.18 0.99 -1.20
N THR A 108 -1.55 2.26 -1.14
CA THR A 108 -1.95 3.07 -2.31
C THR A 108 -0.98 4.18 -2.68
N SER A 109 0.09 4.38 -1.89
CA SER A 109 1.07 5.43 -2.14
C SER A 109 2.47 5.06 -1.66
N ALA A 110 3.48 5.74 -2.20
CA ALA A 110 4.87 5.57 -1.78
C ALA A 110 5.12 6.02 -0.34
N THR A 111 4.41 7.06 0.10
CA THR A 111 4.47 7.65 1.44
C THR A 111 3.88 6.71 2.48
N GLN A 112 2.70 6.13 2.21
CA GLN A 112 2.10 5.10 3.06
C GLN A 112 2.99 3.84 3.13
N ASN A 113 3.53 3.39 1.99
CA ASN A 113 4.43 2.22 1.96
C ASN A 113 5.69 2.44 2.84
N GLN A 114 6.26 3.65 2.81
CA GLN A 114 7.37 4.03 3.67
C GLN A 114 6.97 4.08 5.16
N PHE A 115 5.80 4.63 5.48
CA PHE A 115 5.25 4.63 6.83
C PHE A 115 5.10 3.21 7.37
N LEU A 116 4.51 2.29 6.61
CA LEU A 116 4.30 0.91 7.03
C LEU A 116 5.61 0.15 7.23
N LEU A 117 6.62 0.38 6.38
CA LEU A 117 7.96 -0.18 6.62
C LEU A 117 8.57 0.35 7.92
N ASN A 118 8.41 1.64 8.22
CA ASN A 118 8.91 2.23 9.47
C ASN A 118 8.15 1.67 10.68
N LEU A 119 6.85 1.42 10.55
CA LEU A 119 6.05 0.76 11.58
C LEU A 119 6.54 -0.67 11.85
N LEU A 120 6.86 -1.43 10.80
CA LEU A 120 7.45 -2.77 10.91
C LEU A 120 8.83 -2.77 11.59
N LYS A 121 9.69 -1.79 11.26
CA LYS A 121 11.03 -1.67 11.85
C LYS A 121 11.02 -1.41 13.36
N LYS A 122 9.92 -0.90 13.91
CA LYS A 122 9.74 -0.67 15.35
C LYS A 122 9.39 -1.94 16.13
N GLN A 123 9.04 -3.02 15.42
CA GLN A 123 8.58 -4.26 16.06
C GLN A 123 9.75 -5.16 16.47
N VAL A 124 9.50 -6.07 17.41
CA VAL A 124 10.51 -7.05 17.85
C VAL A 124 10.78 -8.05 16.73
N ARG A 125 9.75 -8.49 16.00
CA ARG A 125 9.88 -9.41 14.87
C ARG A 125 9.90 -8.66 13.55
N PHE A 126 11.03 -8.01 13.26
CA PHE A 126 11.34 -7.52 11.91
C PHE A 126 11.93 -8.64 11.04
N THR A 127 11.05 -9.49 10.49
CA THR A 127 11.44 -10.67 9.71
C THR A 127 11.97 -10.31 8.33
N SER A 128 12.74 -11.22 7.71
CA SER A 128 13.30 -11.00 6.37
C SER A 128 12.21 -10.85 5.30
N ARG A 129 11.14 -11.65 5.39
CA ARG A 129 9.95 -11.50 4.53
C ARG A 129 8.96 -10.44 5.03
N GLY A 130 9.30 -9.67 6.05
CA GLY A 130 8.51 -8.52 6.50
C GLY A 130 7.07 -8.90 6.84
N ALA A 131 6.09 -8.37 6.12
CA ALA A 131 4.69 -8.55 6.45
C ALA A 131 3.80 -8.87 5.26
N TRP A 132 2.81 -9.74 5.48
CA TRP A 132 1.70 -9.90 4.57
C TRP A 132 0.91 -8.60 4.42
N ILE A 133 0.55 -8.29 3.18
CA ILE A 133 -0.34 -7.17 2.83
C ILE A 133 -1.60 -7.70 2.16
N GLY A 134 -2.61 -6.85 1.98
CA GLY A 134 -3.92 -7.23 1.48
C GLY A 134 -3.99 -7.57 -0.01
N LEU A 135 -2.86 -7.62 -0.71
CA LEU A 135 -2.81 -7.84 -2.16
C LEU A 135 -2.68 -9.33 -2.49
N GLN A 136 -3.54 -9.82 -3.40
CA GLN A 136 -3.59 -11.23 -3.82
C GLN A 136 -3.87 -11.36 -5.33
N ARG A 137 -3.18 -12.29 -6.01
CA ARG A 137 -3.43 -12.68 -7.40
C ARG A 137 -4.65 -13.61 -7.49
N ARG A 138 -5.61 -13.28 -8.37
CA ARG A 138 -6.84 -14.07 -8.60
C ARG A 138 -6.84 -14.67 -10.01
N GLY A 139 -7.89 -15.46 -10.34
CA GLY A 139 -7.95 -16.36 -11.51
C GLY A 139 -7.64 -15.74 -12.89
N SER A 140 -7.77 -14.42 -13.05
CA SER A 140 -7.41 -13.67 -14.26
C SER A 140 -5.92 -13.28 -14.34
N ASN A 141 -5.06 -13.83 -13.48
CA ASN A 141 -3.67 -13.39 -13.27
C ASN A 141 -3.54 -11.94 -12.75
N THR A 142 -4.66 -11.32 -12.37
CA THR A 142 -4.73 -9.94 -11.89
C THR A 142 -4.68 -9.89 -10.37
N PHE A 143 -4.04 -8.85 -9.83
CA PHE A 143 -3.98 -8.61 -8.39
C PHE A 143 -5.16 -7.77 -7.91
N TYR A 144 -5.73 -8.16 -6.78
CA TYR A 144 -6.82 -7.48 -6.10
C TYR A 144 -6.47 -7.29 -4.63
N TRP A 145 -6.90 -6.16 -4.08
CA TRP A 145 -6.87 -5.91 -2.65
C TRP A 145 -7.95 -6.73 -1.93
N THR A 146 -7.88 -6.76 -0.60
CA THR A 146 -8.83 -7.48 0.25
C THR A 146 -10.25 -6.92 0.18
N ASP A 147 -10.41 -5.67 -0.23
CA ASP A 147 -11.68 -4.96 -0.49
C ASP A 147 -12.23 -5.17 -1.91
N ASP A 148 -11.68 -6.15 -2.65
CA ASP A 148 -12.06 -6.51 -4.02
C ASP A 148 -11.76 -5.44 -5.09
N THR A 149 -11.08 -4.36 -4.74
CA THR A 149 -10.59 -3.39 -5.73
C THR A 149 -9.36 -3.93 -6.48
N PRO A 150 -9.27 -3.74 -7.81
CA PRO A 150 -8.09 -4.16 -8.57
C PRO A 150 -6.86 -3.32 -8.23
N LEU A 151 -5.67 -3.89 -8.45
CA LEU A 151 -4.42 -3.13 -8.34
C LEU A 151 -4.31 -2.14 -9.50
N THR A 152 -4.62 -0.88 -9.22
CA THR A 152 -4.48 0.24 -10.16
C THR A 152 -3.68 1.37 -9.52
N GLY A 153 -2.78 2.00 -10.27
CA GLY A 153 -1.98 3.13 -9.79
C GLY A 153 -0.67 2.70 -9.13
N TYR A 154 -0.51 2.96 -7.83
CA TYR A 154 0.75 2.73 -7.13
C TYR A 154 1.08 1.23 -7.03
N THR A 155 2.30 0.88 -7.43
CA THR A 155 2.89 -0.43 -7.15
C THR A 155 4.31 -0.25 -6.64
N ALA A 156 4.74 -1.18 -5.79
CA ALA A 156 6.10 -1.17 -5.27
C ALA A 156 6.80 -2.51 -5.51
N TRP A 157 6.51 -3.20 -6.61
CA TRP A 157 7.20 -4.44 -6.94
C TRP A 157 8.72 -4.27 -6.91
N LYS A 158 9.42 -5.25 -6.32
CA LYS A 158 10.87 -5.41 -6.48
C LYS A 158 11.15 -5.60 -7.98
N VAL A 159 12.33 -5.18 -8.44
CA VAL A 159 12.77 -5.46 -9.81
C VAL A 159 12.71 -6.97 -10.06
N GLY A 160 12.05 -7.37 -11.14
CA GLY A 160 11.81 -8.77 -11.48
C GLY A 160 10.48 -9.33 -10.98
N GLU A 161 9.78 -8.62 -10.09
CA GLU A 161 8.49 -9.04 -9.55
C GLU A 161 7.31 -8.32 -10.22
N PRO A 162 6.11 -8.93 -10.24
CA PRO A 162 5.82 -10.29 -9.77
C PRO A 162 6.26 -11.36 -10.77
N ASN A 163 6.90 -12.44 -10.32
CA ASN A 163 7.66 -13.34 -11.20
C ASN A 163 7.00 -14.72 -11.49
N ASN A 164 6.03 -15.15 -10.68
CA ASN A 164 5.50 -16.51 -10.76
C ASN A 164 3.98 -16.55 -10.56
N VAL A 165 3.25 -17.11 -11.54
CA VAL A 165 1.78 -17.20 -11.51
C VAL A 165 1.22 -18.08 -10.38
N PHE A 166 2.03 -18.98 -9.82
CA PHE A 166 1.67 -19.79 -8.64
C PHE A 166 1.84 -19.03 -7.33
N GLU A 167 2.62 -17.96 -7.32
CA GLU A 167 2.81 -17.06 -6.19
C GLU A 167 1.65 -16.06 -6.15
N LYS A 168 0.66 -16.41 -5.32
CA LYS A 168 -0.64 -15.72 -5.32
C LYS A 168 -0.76 -14.67 -4.23
N CYS A 169 0.15 -14.58 -3.26
CA CYS A 169 0.02 -13.68 -2.12
C CYS A 169 1.21 -12.74 -2.03
N VAL A 170 0.98 -11.50 -1.61
CA VAL A 170 2.01 -10.46 -1.64
C VAL A 170 2.43 -10.08 -0.24
N HIS A 171 3.72 -9.84 -0.06
CA HIS A 171 4.29 -9.31 1.16
C HIS A 171 5.10 -8.04 0.91
N LEU A 172 5.11 -7.14 1.89
CA LEU A 172 6.08 -6.06 2.00
C LEU A 172 7.39 -6.64 2.51
N ILE A 173 8.47 -6.51 1.75
CA ILE A 173 9.78 -7.07 2.10
C ILE A 173 10.33 -6.35 3.35
N GLY A 174 10.80 -7.14 4.32
CA GLY A 174 11.27 -6.68 5.62
C GLY A 174 12.78 -6.48 5.67
N LYS A 175 13.47 -7.27 6.50
CA LYS A 175 14.93 -7.15 6.74
C LYS A 175 15.75 -7.72 5.58
N ASN A 176 16.95 -7.15 5.35
CA ASN A 176 17.93 -7.56 4.34
C ASN A 176 18.01 -9.08 4.15
N TRP A 177 17.45 -9.58 3.05
CA TRP A 177 17.49 -10.99 2.67
C TRP A 177 18.30 -11.21 1.39
N ARG A 178 19.53 -10.65 1.31
CA ARG A 178 20.58 -10.82 0.27
C ARG A 178 21.19 -9.47 -0.18
N TRP A 179 22.23 -9.55 -1.00
CA TRP A 179 22.98 -8.46 -1.63
C TRP A 179 22.15 -7.58 -2.60
N ASP A 180 20.90 -7.94 -2.91
CA ASP A 180 19.99 -7.20 -3.81
C ASP A 180 18.75 -6.63 -3.08
N PHE A 181 18.80 -6.52 -1.75
CA PHE A 181 17.72 -5.96 -0.95
C PHE A 181 17.40 -4.52 -1.36
N THR A 182 16.13 -4.29 -1.74
CA THR A 182 15.59 -2.95 -1.97
C THR A 182 14.48 -2.67 -0.96
N PRO A 183 14.67 -1.74 0.00
CA PRO A 183 13.64 -1.45 0.99
C PRO A 183 12.38 -0.88 0.33
N ARG A 184 11.23 -1.05 0.99
CA ARG A 184 9.89 -0.62 0.53
C ARG A 184 9.39 -1.36 -0.71
N LYS A 185 9.97 -2.50 -1.05
CA LYS A 185 9.53 -3.28 -2.19
C LYS A 185 8.62 -4.43 -1.79
N TRP A 186 7.79 -4.86 -2.73
CA TRP A 186 6.89 -5.99 -2.58
C TRP A 186 7.41 -7.16 -3.38
N ASN A 187 7.00 -8.34 -2.97
CA ASN A 187 7.24 -9.58 -3.69
C ASN A 187 5.97 -10.45 -3.59
N ASP A 188 5.61 -11.15 -4.66
CA ASP A 188 4.64 -12.23 -4.58
C ASP A 188 5.35 -13.51 -4.15
N ILE A 189 4.69 -14.27 -3.29
CA ILE A 189 5.15 -15.57 -2.82
C ILE A 189 3.96 -16.53 -2.72
N TYR A 190 4.26 -17.83 -2.57
CA TYR A 190 3.24 -18.80 -2.19
C TYR A 190 2.50 -18.34 -0.93
N CYS A 191 1.16 -18.41 -0.97
CA CYS A 191 0.29 -18.03 0.16
C CYS A 191 0.55 -18.84 1.44
N ILE A 192 1.24 -19.97 1.30
CA ILE A 192 1.82 -20.76 2.39
C ILE A 192 3.28 -21.00 2.00
N PRO A 193 4.23 -20.25 2.57
CA PRO A 193 5.66 -20.50 2.41
C PRO A 193 6.01 -21.96 2.71
N PRO A 194 6.91 -22.58 1.92
CA PRO A 194 7.35 -23.95 2.15
C PRO A 194 7.92 -24.18 3.55
N SER A 195 7.83 -25.41 4.05
CA SER A 195 8.21 -25.78 5.43
C SER A 195 9.67 -25.49 5.77
N TRP A 196 10.58 -25.51 4.80
CA TRP A 196 12.00 -25.19 4.98
C TRP A 196 12.29 -23.70 5.22
N ILE A 197 11.31 -22.82 5.07
CA ILE A 197 11.44 -21.42 5.50
C ILE A 197 11.37 -21.35 7.02
N HIS A 198 12.43 -20.82 7.63
CA HIS A 198 12.55 -20.68 9.08
C HIS A 198 11.45 -19.77 9.65
N TYR A 199 11.09 -20.00 10.92
CA TYR A 199 10.04 -19.25 11.59
C TYR A 199 10.35 -17.75 11.67
N GLU A 200 11.61 -17.36 11.88
CA GLU A 200 12.02 -15.95 11.90
C GLU A 200 11.98 -15.28 10.53
N ASP A 201 11.86 -16.04 9.44
CA ASP A 201 11.78 -15.54 8.08
C ASP A 201 10.35 -15.47 7.56
N VAL A 202 9.38 -16.01 8.29
CA VAL A 202 7.96 -15.97 7.90
C VAL A 202 7.40 -14.54 8.04
N PRO A 203 6.53 -14.06 7.14
CA PRO A 203 5.95 -12.73 7.29
C PRO A 203 5.10 -12.61 8.56
N VAL A 204 5.14 -11.44 9.19
CA VAL A 204 4.11 -11.00 10.15
C VAL A 204 2.87 -10.47 9.39
N ALA A 205 1.89 -9.87 10.06
CA ALA A 205 0.74 -9.26 9.38
C ALA A 205 0.64 -7.76 9.61
N LEU A 206 0.41 -7.01 8.52
CA LEU A 206 -0.01 -5.61 8.58
C LEU A 206 -1.52 -5.53 8.45
N CYS A 207 -2.18 -5.02 9.49
CA CYS A 207 -3.61 -4.79 9.52
C CYS A 207 -3.92 -3.31 9.35
N GLN A 208 -5.09 -3.03 8.77
CA GLN A 208 -5.65 -1.70 8.57
C GLN A 208 -7.12 -1.70 8.96
N LYS A 209 -7.60 -0.57 9.46
CA LYS A 209 -9.03 -0.25 9.54
C LYS A 209 -9.26 1.23 9.30
N THR A 210 -10.46 1.56 8.82
CA THR A 210 -10.97 2.92 8.95
C THR A 210 -11.35 3.17 10.40
N PRO A 211 -11.08 4.36 10.94
CA PRO A 211 -11.65 4.76 12.22
C PRO A 211 -13.18 4.62 12.20
N ASN A 212 -13.80 4.17 13.28
CA ASN A 212 -15.25 4.01 13.30
C ASN A 212 -15.94 5.38 13.22
N GLY A 213 -16.95 5.53 12.36
CA GLY A 213 -17.71 6.79 12.21
C GLY A 213 -18.36 7.29 13.52
N MET A 214 -18.65 6.39 14.47
CA MET A 214 -19.13 6.77 15.81
C MET A 214 -18.03 7.28 16.75
N GLU A 215 -16.75 6.90 16.57
CA GLU A 215 -15.64 7.46 17.35
C GLU A 215 -15.26 8.87 16.88
N VAL A 216 -15.46 9.17 15.59
CA VAL A 216 -15.27 10.52 15.02
C VAL A 216 -16.36 11.47 15.51
N LEU A 217 -17.64 11.04 15.52
CA LEU A 217 -18.77 11.88 15.94
C LEU A 217 -18.88 12.06 17.46
N SER A 218 -18.36 11.14 18.27
CA SER A 218 -18.39 11.27 19.74
C SER A 218 -17.28 12.19 20.30
N ARG A 219 -16.26 12.52 19.50
CA ARG A 219 -15.09 13.30 19.90
C ARG A 219 -15.04 14.72 19.29
N LEU A 220 -15.98 15.03 18.39
CA LEU A 220 -16.20 16.36 17.80
C LEU A 220 -17.28 17.17 18.56
N ARG A 221 -17.54 16.84 19.82
CA ARG A 221 -18.43 17.60 20.72
C ARG A 221 -17.68 18.08 21.94
#